data_AF-A0A3L7MQ51-F1
#
_entry.id   AF-A0A3L7MQ51-F1
#
_cell.length_a   1.000
_cell.length_b   1.000
_cell.length_c   1.000
_cell.angle_alpha   90.00
_cell.angle_beta   90.00
_cell.angle_gamma   90.00
#
_symmetry.space_group_name_H-M   'P 1'
#
loop_
_entity.id
_entity.type
_entity.pdbx_description
1 polymer ?
#
loop_
_entity_poly.entity_id
_entity_poly.type
_entity_poly.pdbx_seq_one_letter_code
_entity_poly.pdbx_strand_id
1 'polypeptide(L)'
;MKVNSSMNSTDATGTLWESHSLWGSNNAGGACTMAERSSARRLDGSIEASIRSAYFAESGELAVRYGMSVSDVIEHLENAGLGRMPRPERAIDNIKCAVHAAALARGVAQSWADLQTVLAPGFDRACASRLDPMRGIAFARRFWIDLRVSTLGPTTDARTRSGRSGTTVRRPRGVRAPDLRTFAATRPLRYWLAERLLGSLEVELGRAASASERLDTVEEVRTLRIPAQMAAGAETRPGFRG
;
A
#
# COMPACT_ATOMS: atom_id res chain seq x y z
N MET A 1 19.85 35.94 -47.09
CA MET A 1 19.30 36.22 -45.74
C MET A 1 17.94 35.57 -45.61
N LYS A 2 17.84 34.46 -44.86
CA LYS A 2 16.57 33.85 -44.45
C LYS A 2 16.75 33.44 -42.99
N VAL A 3 16.03 34.12 -42.12
CA VAL A 3 15.91 33.80 -40.69
C VAL A 3 14.65 32.95 -40.57
N ASN A 4 14.79 31.68 -40.21
CA ASN A 4 13.66 30.87 -39.77
C ASN A 4 13.85 30.59 -38.28
N SER A 5 12.98 31.21 -37.50
CA SER A 5 12.89 31.10 -36.05
C SER A 5 12.63 29.66 -35.60
N SER A 6 13.44 29.23 -34.64
CA SER A 6 13.26 28.03 -33.83
C SER A 6 11.94 28.09 -33.08
N MET A 7 11.12 27.04 -33.23
CA MET A 7 9.93 26.79 -32.43
C MET A 7 10.40 26.09 -31.14
N ASN A 8 10.60 26.87 -30.07
CA ASN A 8 10.90 26.32 -28.75
C ASN A 8 9.63 25.69 -28.15
N SER A 9 9.60 24.35 -28.13
CA SER A 9 8.65 23.57 -27.35
C SER A 9 9.21 23.34 -25.95
N THR A 10 8.95 24.26 -25.03
CA THR A 10 9.08 24.06 -23.59
C THR A 10 7.70 24.24 -22.99
N ASP A 11 7.12 23.16 -22.46
CA ASP A 11 6.26 23.14 -21.26
C ASP A 11 5.61 21.75 -21.08
N ALA A 12 6.31 20.85 -20.41
CA ALA A 12 5.73 19.66 -19.76
C ALA A 12 6.73 19.06 -18.75
N THR A 13 7.18 19.87 -17.79
CA THR A 13 8.10 19.39 -16.75
C THR A 13 7.58 19.80 -15.38
N GLY A 14 7.04 18.84 -14.62
CA GLY A 14 6.65 19.06 -13.24
C GLY A 14 5.52 18.16 -12.74
N THR A 15 5.63 16.83 -12.86
CA THR A 15 4.74 15.96 -12.10
C THR A 15 5.06 16.13 -10.61
N LEU A 16 4.05 16.58 -9.85
CA LEU A 16 4.00 16.93 -8.41
C LEU A 16 4.60 15.90 -7.41
N TRP A 17 5.20 14.84 -7.91
CA TRP A 17 5.59 13.65 -7.16
C TRP A 17 7.11 13.41 -7.18
N GLU A 18 7.87 14.15 -7.98
CA GLU A 18 9.32 14.06 -8.03
C GLU A 18 9.98 15.06 -7.09
N SER A 19 10.31 14.60 -5.88
CA SER A 19 11.25 15.27 -4.99
C SER A 19 12.56 14.50 -4.98
N HIS A 20 13.61 15.09 -5.55
CA HIS A 20 15.00 14.64 -5.44
C HIS A 20 15.47 14.80 -3.99
N SER A 21 16.02 13.75 -3.38
CA SER A 21 16.68 13.84 -2.08
C SER A 21 18.04 13.14 -2.14
N LEU A 22 19.09 13.92 -2.34
CA LEU A 22 20.48 13.51 -2.22
C LEU A 22 20.90 13.43 -0.73
N TRP A 23 21.85 12.54 -0.48
CA TRP A 23 22.21 11.95 0.80
C TRP A 23 22.77 12.90 1.88
N GLY A 24 22.63 12.46 3.14
CA GLY A 24 23.28 13.02 4.32
C GLY A 24 22.90 12.24 5.59
N SER A 25 23.62 11.15 5.86
CA SER A 25 23.50 10.34 7.08
C SER A 25 24.33 10.94 8.20
N ASN A 26 23.88 10.83 9.46
CA ASN A 26 24.72 10.60 10.64
C ASN A 26 23.86 10.32 11.90
N ASN A 27 24.42 9.41 12.71
CA ASN A 27 24.04 8.78 13.98
C ASN A 27 23.89 9.78 15.16
N ALA A 28 23.47 9.48 16.40
CA ALA A 28 23.06 8.29 17.16
C ALA A 28 22.38 8.76 18.47
N GLY A 29 21.69 7.84 19.16
CA GLY A 29 21.77 7.77 20.63
C GLY A 29 20.51 8.11 21.44
N GLY A 30 19.94 7.08 22.08
CA GLY A 30 19.85 7.09 23.54
C GLY A 30 18.50 7.35 24.23
N ALA A 31 18.10 6.34 25.01
CA ALA A 31 17.28 6.37 26.24
C ALA A 31 15.74 6.37 26.13
N CYS A 32 15.16 5.29 26.66
CA CYS A 32 13.72 5.08 26.83
C CYS A 32 13.27 5.64 28.19
N THR A 33 12.50 6.73 28.19
CA THR A 33 11.71 7.17 29.34
C THR A 33 10.25 6.82 29.09
N MET A 34 9.68 6.00 29.97
CA MET A 34 8.26 5.68 29.98
C MET A 34 7.49 6.89 30.52
N ALA A 35 7.00 7.76 29.63
CA ALA A 35 6.09 8.84 30.00
C ALA A 35 4.86 8.89 29.06
N GLU A 36 3.69 8.85 29.69
CA GLU A 36 2.42 9.43 29.27
C GLU A 36 1.96 9.19 27.82
N ARG A 37 1.01 8.25 27.68
CA ARG A 37 0.40 7.85 26.40
C ARG A 37 -0.35 8.97 25.65
N SER A 38 -0.47 10.16 26.25
CA SER A 38 -1.15 11.35 25.72
C SER A 38 -0.18 12.37 25.12
N SER A 39 1.01 12.54 25.72
CA SER A 39 2.07 13.43 25.20
C SER A 39 2.86 12.76 24.08
N ALA A 40 2.98 11.43 24.11
CA ALA A 40 3.72 10.65 23.11
C ALA A 40 3.11 10.63 21.69
N ARG A 41 1.97 11.29 21.43
CA ARG A 41 1.44 11.48 20.06
C ARG A 41 1.71 12.87 19.51
N ARG A 42 1.98 13.85 20.39
CA ARG A 42 2.12 15.23 19.98
C ARG A 42 3.45 15.44 19.30
N LEU A 43 3.43 16.25 18.25
CA LEU A 43 4.64 16.68 17.59
C LEU A 43 5.41 17.66 18.49
N ASP A 44 6.73 17.68 18.34
CA ASP A 44 7.55 18.72 18.93
C ASP A 44 7.13 20.09 18.35
N GLY A 45 7.10 21.12 19.19
CA GLY A 45 6.58 22.45 18.82
C GLY A 45 7.36 23.11 17.69
N SER A 46 8.67 22.85 17.60
CA SER A 46 9.52 23.35 16.51
C SER A 46 9.14 22.71 15.16
N ILE A 47 8.93 21.40 15.15
CA ILE A 47 8.52 20.65 13.96
C ILE A 47 7.12 21.08 13.53
N GLU A 48 6.20 21.21 14.49
CA GLU A 48 4.84 21.66 14.23
C GLU A 48 4.82 23.07 13.62
N ALA A 49 5.61 24.01 14.15
CA ALA A 49 5.76 25.35 13.57
C ALA A 49 6.34 25.31 12.15
N SER A 50 7.31 24.44 11.91
CA SER A 50 7.92 24.25 10.58
C SER A 50 6.92 23.65 9.58
N ILE A 51 6.10 22.70 10.00
CA ILE A 51 5.00 22.13 9.20
C ILE A 51 3.97 23.22 8.86
N ARG A 52 3.58 24.07 9.82
CA ARG A 52 2.68 25.20 9.56
C ARG A 52 3.26 26.14 8.50
N SER A 53 4.54 26.50 8.63
CA SER A 53 5.22 27.36 7.67
C SER A 53 5.21 26.76 6.26
N ALA A 54 5.62 25.49 6.12
CA ALA A 54 5.64 24.79 4.84
C ALA A 54 4.24 24.57 4.25
N TYR A 55 3.24 24.35 5.08
CA TYR A 55 1.84 24.22 4.66
C TYR A 55 1.37 25.48 3.92
N PHE A 56 1.60 26.67 4.50
CA PHE A 56 1.21 27.94 3.89
C PHE A 56 2.09 28.31 2.70
N ALA A 57 3.37 27.95 2.72
CA ALA A 57 4.30 28.24 1.63
C ALA A 57 4.02 27.40 0.37
N GLU A 58 3.72 26.12 0.51
CA GLU A 58 3.73 25.17 -0.62
C GLU A 58 2.40 24.47 -0.88
N SER A 59 1.56 24.29 0.14
CA SER A 59 0.38 23.41 0.05
C SER A 59 -0.96 24.16 0.09
N GLY A 60 -0.94 25.50 0.15
CA GLY A 60 -2.14 26.32 0.29
C GLY A 60 -3.19 26.06 -0.79
N GLU A 61 -2.80 26.03 -2.07
CA GLU A 61 -3.72 25.78 -3.18
C GLU A 61 -4.39 24.40 -3.08
N LEU A 62 -3.60 23.37 -2.81
CA LEU A 62 -4.06 21.99 -2.70
C LEU A 62 -4.96 21.80 -1.46
N ALA A 63 -4.65 22.48 -0.36
CA ALA A 63 -5.46 22.45 0.84
C ALA A 63 -6.82 23.14 0.65
N VAL A 64 -6.86 24.29 -0.03
CA VAL A 64 -8.12 24.98 -0.38
C VAL A 64 -8.99 24.09 -1.26
N ARG A 65 -8.40 23.43 -2.27
CA ARG A 65 -9.10 22.51 -3.18
C ARG A 65 -9.79 21.36 -2.44
N TYR A 66 -9.16 20.84 -1.39
CA TYR A 66 -9.72 19.73 -0.59
C TYR A 66 -10.47 20.19 0.66
N GLY A 67 -10.52 21.49 0.95
CA GLY A 67 -11.12 22.03 2.18
C GLY A 67 -10.39 21.60 3.45
N MET A 68 -9.07 21.43 3.40
CA MET A 68 -8.25 21.03 4.54
C MET A 68 -7.68 22.24 5.27
N SER A 69 -7.70 22.20 6.60
CA SER A 69 -7.00 23.15 7.45
C SER A 69 -5.63 22.60 7.86
N VAL A 70 -4.74 23.49 8.30
CA VAL A 70 -3.43 23.08 8.85
C VAL A 70 -3.58 22.19 10.10
N SER A 71 -4.63 22.42 10.90
CA SER A 71 -4.94 21.63 12.08
C SER A 71 -5.30 20.18 11.71
N ASP A 72 -6.05 19.97 10.63
CA ASP A 72 -6.41 18.63 10.16
C ASP A 72 -5.17 17.84 9.71
N VAL A 73 -4.20 18.53 9.11
CA VAL A 73 -2.94 17.94 8.64
C VAL A 73 -2.04 17.57 9.81
N ILE A 74 -1.91 18.46 10.80
CA ILE A 74 -1.15 18.17 12.03
C ILE A 74 -1.79 17.00 12.77
N GLU A 75 -3.11 17.01 12.96
CA GLU A 75 -3.85 15.92 13.59
C GLU A 75 -3.61 14.59 12.86
N HIS A 76 -3.63 14.59 11.53
CA HIS A 76 -3.33 13.41 10.74
C HIS A 76 -1.91 12.90 10.99
N LEU A 77 -0.90 13.77 10.97
CA LEU A 77 0.50 13.39 11.18
C LEU A 77 0.77 12.88 12.61
N GLU A 78 0.13 13.47 13.62
CA GLU A 78 0.16 13.00 15.00
C GLU A 78 -0.47 11.61 15.14
N ASN A 79 -1.63 11.39 14.52
CA ASN A 79 -2.30 10.09 14.50
C ASN A 79 -1.52 9.02 13.74
N ALA A 80 -0.83 9.41 12.66
CA ALA A 80 0.09 8.55 11.93
C ALA A 80 1.37 8.23 12.73
N GLY A 81 1.59 8.91 13.86
CA GLY A 81 2.72 8.69 14.75
C GLY A 81 4.03 9.32 14.28
N LEU A 82 3.96 10.43 13.52
CA LEU A 82 5.14 11.12 13.00
C LEU A 82 6.17 11.46 14.09
N GLY A 83 5.73 11.86 15.28
CA GLY A 83 6.62 12.17 16.41
C GLY A 83 7.49 11.00 16.90
N ARG A 84 7.17 9.75 16.50
CA ARG A 84 7.95 8.54 16.83
C ARG A 84 8.80 8.03 15.67
N MET A 85 8.69 8.66 14.50
CA MET A 85 9.38 8.21 13.30
C MET A 85 10.84 8.70 13.30
N PRO A 86 11.75 7.95 12.67
CA PRO A 86 13.10 8.45 12.42
C PRO A 86 13.04 9.65 11.47
N ARG A 87 13.66 10.77 11.85
CA ARG A 87 13.71 12.03 11.07
C ARG A 87 12.31 12.58 10.73
N PRO A 88 11.53 13.03 11.73
CA PRO A 88 10.20 13.59 11.54
C PRO A 88 10.19 14.84 10.66
N GLU A 89 11.31 15.57 10.57
CA GLU A 89 11.49 16.74 9.70
C GLU A 89 11.20 16.44 8.22
N ARG A 90 11.38 15.20 7.76
CA ARG A 90 11.11 14.80 6.37
C ARG A 90 9.66 14.99 5.93
N ALA A 91 8.74 15.10 6.89
CA ALA A 91 7.34 15.43 6.59
C ALA A 91 7.19 16.84 5.99
N ILE A 92 8.13 17.76 6.29
CA ILE A 92 8.16 19.13 5.77
C ILE A 92 8.38 19.08 4.25
N ASP A 93 9.38 18.33 3.79
CA ASP A 93 9.70 18.17 2.35
C ASP A 93 8.57 17.51 1.54
N ASN A 94 7.65 16.82 2.23
CA ASN A 94 6.55 16.06 1.64
C ASN A 94 5.19 16.61 2.08
N ILE A 95 5.12 17.90 2.43
CA ILE A 95 3.91 18.50 3.03
C ILE A 95 2.69 18.37 2.11
N LYS A 96 2.85 18.49 0.78
CA LYS A 96 1.77 18.27 -0.19
C LYS A 96 1.19 16.85 -0.11
N CYS A 97 2.05 15.85 0.10
CA CYS A 97 1.63 14.47 0.31
C CYS A 97 0.89 14.33 1.65
N ALA A 98 1.30 15.04 2.70
CA ALA A 98 0.61 15.03 3.99
C ALA A 98 -0.81 15.61 3.87
N VAL A 99 -0.98 16.75 3.19
CA VAL A 99 -2.32 17.35 2.96
C VAL A 99 -3.22 16.41 2.17
N HIS A 100 -2.68 15.83 1.08
CA HIS A 100 -3.44 14.90 0.27
C HIS A 100 -3.81 13.63 1.05
N ALA A 101 -2.90 13.08 1.86
CA ALA A 101 -3.18 11.93 2.72
C ALA A 101 -4.22 12.22 3.82
N ALA A 102 -4.18 13.40 4.43
CA ALA A 102 -5.19 13.85 5.38
C ALA A 102 -6.58 13.93 4.72
N ALA A 103 -6.66 14.51 3.51
CA ALA A 103 -7.90 14.58 2.73
C ALA A 103 -8.43 13.17 2.37
N LEU A 104 -7.54 12.25 1.98
CA LEU A 104 -7.89 10.85 1.68
C LEU A 104 -8.43 10.14 2.93
N ALA A 105 -7.78 10.33 4.08
CA ALA A 105 -8.17 9.75 5.36
C ALA A 105 -9.54 10.24 5.86
N ARG A 106 -9.91 11.48 5.52
CA ARG A 106 -11.25 12.05 5.78
C ARG A 106 -12.31 11.65 4.75
N GLY A 107 -11.91 11.03 3.64
CA GLY A 107 -12.84 10.57 2.60
C GLY A 107 -13.30 11.64 1.62
N VAL A 108 -12.50 12.70 1.42
CA VAL A 108 -12.80 13.72 0.40
C VAL A 108 -12.80 13.09 -0.99
N ALA A 109 -13.94 13.12 -1.69
CA ALA A 109 -14.09 12.41 -2.96
C ALA A 109 -13.10 12.88 -4.03
N GLN A 110 -12.84 14.19 -4.09
CA GLN A 110 -11.91 14.78 -5.06
C GLN A 110 -10.47 14.27 -4.88
N SER A 111 -9.97 14.15 -3.63
CA SER A 111 -8.61 13.68 -3.40
C SER A 111 -8.43 12.22 -3.84
N TRP A 112 -9.45 11.38 -3.62
CA TRP A 112 -9.45 10.00 -4.10
C TRP A 112 -9.44 9.91 -5.64
N ALA A 113 -10.19 10.78 -6.31
CA ALA A 113 -10.20 10.85 -7.78
C ALA A 113 -8.83 11.28 -8.32
N ASP A 114 -8.26 12.36 -7.77
CA ASP A 114 -6.95 12.88 -8.18
C ASP A 114 -5.85 11.82 -7.99
N LEU A 115 -5.85 11.10 -6.85
CA LEU A 115 -4.89 10.03 -6.57
C LEU A 115 -4.96 8.92 -7.62
N GLN A 116 -6.17 8.45 -7.94
CA GLN A 116 -6.37 7.35 -8.88
C GLN A 116 -6.00 7.77 -10.30
N THR A 117 -6.39 8.97 -10.73
CA THR A 117 -6.06 9.50 -12.06
C THR A 117 -4.55 9.51 -12.30
N VAL A 118 -3.76 9.86 -11.28
CA VAL A 118 -2.30 9.92 -11.38
C VAL A 118 -1.66 8.52 -11.27
N LEU A 119 -2.01 7.74 -10.24
CA LEU A 119 -1.24 6.56 -9.86
C LEU A 119 -1.77 5.25 -10.45
N ALA A 120 -3.07 5.14 -10.74
CA ALA A 120 -3.67 3.89 -11.21
C ALA A 120 -3.02 3.37 -12.51
N PRO A 121 -2.77 4.19 -13.55
CA PRO A 121 -2.13 3.70 -14.77
C PRO A 121 -0.70 3.19 -14.55
N GLY A 122 0.01 3.73 -13.57
CA GLY A 122 1.34 3.25 -13.18
C GLY A 122 1.27 1.91 -12.46
N PHE A 123 0.31 1.74 -11.57
CA PHE A 123 0.12 0.52 -10.78
C PHE A 123 -0.37 -0.64 -11.64
N ASP A 124 -1.30 -0.39 -12.56
CA ASP A 124 -1.77 -1.37 -13.53
C ASP A 124 -0.61 -1.92 -14.36
N ARG A 125 0.25 -1.04 -14.89
CA ARG A 125 1.46 -1.44 -15.64
C ARG A 125 2.46 -2.22 -14.79
N ALA A 126 2.70 -1.78 -13.55
CA ALA A 126 3.65 -2.43 -12.65
C ALA A 126 3.21 -3.84 -12.20
N CYS A 127 1.91 -4.08 -12.08
CA CYS A 127 1.34 -5.39 -11.78
C CYS A 127 1.26 -6.27 -13.02
N ALA A 128 0.86 -5.72 -14.17
CA ALA A 128 0.79 -6.44 -15.45
C ALA A 128 2.16 -6.88 -15.97
N SER A 129 3.26 -6.25 -15.52
CA SER A 129 4.61 -6.70 -15.86
C SER A 129 5.11 -7.90 -15.04
N ARG A 130 4.41 -8.27 -13.96
CA ARG A 130 4.80 -9.34 -13.02
C ARG A 130 3.84 -10.53 -13.02
N LEU A 131 2.59 -10.28 -13.37
CA LEU A 131 1.54 -11.29 -13.53
C LEU A 131 1.09 -11.33 -14.99
N ASP A 132 0.27 -12.32 -15.33
CA ASP A 132 -0.57 -12.24 -16.51
C ASP A 132 -1.30 -10.87 -16.57
N PRO A 133 -1.34 -10.16 -17.71
CA PRO A 133 -1.85 -8.80 -17.79
C PRO A 133 -3.26 -8.61 -17.22
N MET A 134 -4.17 -9.55 -17.47
CA MET A 134 -5.53 -9.46 -16.94
C MET A 134 -5.55 -9.63 -15.42
N ARG A 135 -4.77 -10.57 -14.89
CA ARG A 135 -4.63 -10.79 -13.44
C ARG A 135 -3.94 -9.62 -12.75
N GLY A 136 -2.91 -9.04 -13.37
CA GLY A 136 -2.18 -7.88 -12.86
C GLY A 136 -3.07 -6.65 -12.73
N ILE A 137 -3.85 -6.33 -13.76
CA ILE A 137 -4.80 -5.21 -13.74
C ILE A 137 -5.90 -5.47 -12.69
N ALA A 138 -6.44 -6.68 -12.62
CA ALA A 138 -7.45 -7.02 -11.63
C ALA A 138 -6.91 -6.90 -10.19
N PHE A 139 -5.65 -7.30 -9.96
CA PHE A 139 -4.97 -7.14 -8.67
C PHE A 139 -4.80 -5.67 -8.29
N ALA A 140 -4.32 -4.83 -9.19
CA ALA A 140 -4.15 -3.39 -8.96
C ALA A 140 -5.48 -2.70 -8.64
N ARG A 141 -6.55 -3.01 -9.39
CA ARG A 141 -7.90 -2.50 -9.10
C ARG A 141 -8.41 -2.93 -7.73
N ARG A 142 -8.16 -4.19 -7.36
CA ARG A 142 -8.54 -4.71 -6.05
C ARG A 142 -7.79 -4.02 -4.92
N PHE A 143 -6.50 -3.73 -5.10
CA PHE A 143 -5.72 -2.95 -4.15
C PHE A 143 -6.35 -1.58 -3.86
N TRP A 144 -6.84 -0.86 -4.87
CA TRP A 144 -7.51 0.43 -4.68
C TRP A 144 -8.81 0.33 -3.88
N ILE A 145 -9.61 -0.70 -4.15
CA ILE A 145 -10.83 -0.98 -3.39
C ILE A 145 -10.49 -1.28 -1.93
N ASP A 146 -9.54 -2.19 -1.72
CA ASP A 146 -9.10 -2.61 -0.38
C ASP A 146 -8.48 -1.42 0.39
N LEU A 147 -7.72 -0.54 -0.28
CA LEU A 147 -7.14 0.68 0.29
C LEU A 147 -8.22 1.63 0.81
N ARG A 148 -9.27 1.85 -0.01
CA ARG A 148 -10.38 2.72 0.35
C ARG A 148 -11.21 2.14 1.50
N VAL A 149 -11.50 0.85 1.46
CA VAL A 149 -12.22 0.16 2.53
C VAL A 149 -11.41 0.17 3.83
N SER A 150 -10.11 -0.06 3.76
CA SER A 150 -9.20 -0.01 4.93
C SER A 150 -9.13 1.39 5.53
N THR A 151 -9.07 2.42 4.68
CA THR A 151 -8.93 3.82 5.12
C THR A 151 -10.23 4.43 5.64
N LEU A 152 -11.36 4.17 4.98
CA LEU A 152 -12.65 4.79 5.33
C LEU A 152 -13.54 3.89 6.20
N GLY A 153 -13.25 2.60 6.24
CA GLY A 153 -13.98 1.65 7.05
C GLY A 153 -13.91 1.99 8.55
N PRO A 154 -14.84 1.43 9.34
CA PRO A 154 -14.74 1.52 10.79
C PRO A 154 -13.37 1.00 11.18
N THR A 155 -12.62 1.79 11.95
CA THR A 155 -11.37 1.33 12.55
C THR A 155 -11.72 0.05 13.29
N THR A 156 -11.39 -1.11 12.71
CA THR A 156 -11.43 -2.37 13.45
C THR A 156 -10.35 -2.21 14.49
N ASP A 157 -10.72 -1.64 15.63
CA ASP A 157 -9.87 -1.45 16.77
C ASP A 157 -9.22 -2.78 17.04
N ALA A 158 -7.92 -2.85 16.80
CA ALA A 158 -7.09 -3.99 17.16
C ALA A 158 -7.06 -4.21 18.70
N ARG A 159 -7.85 -3.43 19.47
CA ARG A 159 -8.03 -3.48 20.91
C ARG A 159 -9.04 -4.52 21.37
N THR A 160 -9.91 -5.05 20.51
CA THR A 160 -10.74 -6.24 20.80
C THR A 160 -10.03 -7.56 20.46
N ARG A 161 -8.69 -7.56 20.40
CA ARG A 161 -7.89 -8.79 20.26
C ARG A 161 -7.55 -9.46 21.60
N SER A 162 -8.11 -8.95 22.71
CA SER A 162 -8.13 -9.63 24.02
C SER A 162 -9.58 -9.76 24.50
N GLY A 163 -10.25 -10.86 24.17
CA GLY A 163 -11.55 -11.16 24.74
C GLY A 163 -12.50 -11.88 23.79
N ARG A 164 -12.34 -13.20 23.68
CA ARG A 164 -13.44 -14.18 23.72
C ARG A 164 -14.79 -13.70 23.17
N SER A 165 -14.92 -13.43 21.87
CA SER A 165 -16.19 -13.58 21.13
C SER A 165 -15.92 -13.56 19.62
N GLY A 166 -16.12 -14.72 19.00
CA GLY A 166 -15.76 -14.99 17.61
C GLY A 166 -16.78 -14.44 16.62
N THR A 167 -16.53 -13.23 16.15
CA THR A 167 -16.83 -12.88 14.75
C THR A 167 -15.67 -12.07 14.24
N THR A 168 -14.56 -12.75 13.95
CA THR A 168 -13.52 -12.16 13.14
C THR A 168 -14.18 -11.85 11.81
N VAL A 169 -14.43 -10.56 11.53
CA VAL A 169 -14.68 -10.11 10.15
C VAL A 169 -13.42 -10.53 9.41
N ARG A 170 -13.47 -11.74 8.83
CA ARG A 170 -12.41 -12.32 8.02
C ARG A 170 -12.13 -11.23 6.99
N ARG A 171 -10.97 -10.57 7.12
CA ARG A 171 -10.50 -9.67 6.06
C ARG A 171 -10.64 -10.48 4.77
N PRO A 172 -11.41 -9.99 3.78
CA PRO A 172 -11.65 -10.76 2.57
C PRO A 172 -10.30 -11.24 2.04
N ARG A 173 -10.22 -12.53 1.65
CA ARG A 173 -9.01 -13.13 1.06
C ARG A 173 -8.59 -12.24 -0.12
N GLY A 174 -7.60 -11.38 0.08
CA GLY A 174 -7.27 -10.31 -0.84
C GLY A 174 -6.07 -9.49 -0.38
N VAL A 175 -5.76 -8.48 -1.17
CA VAL A 175 -4.56 -7.67 -1.09
C VAL A 175 -4.51 -7.00 0.29
N ARG A 176 -3.38 -7.12 1.02
CA ARG A 176 -3.18 -6.38 2.27
C ARG A 176 -2.92 -4.90 1.95
N ALA A 177 -3.98 -4.19 1.57
CA ALA A 177 -3.89 -2.75 1.38
C ALA A 177 -3.62 -2.07 2.74
N PRO A 178 -2.77 -1.04 2.76
CA PRO A 178 -2.51 -0.28 3.98
C PRO A 178 -3.71 0.57 4.40
N ASP A 179 -3.59 1.21 5.55
CA ASP A 179 -4.48 2.29 5.97
C ASP A 179 -3.75 3.62 5.80
N LEU A 180 -4.31 4.54 5.01
CA LEU A 180 -3.71 5.86 4.78
C LEU A 180 -3.67 6.71 6.04
N ARG A 181 -4.48 6.41 7.07
CA ARG A 181 -4.37 7.05 8.40
C ARG A 181 -3.02 6.82 9.07
N THR A 182 -2.24 5.84 8.60
CA THR A 182 -0.89 5.53 9.10
C THR A 182 0.23 6.19 8.30
N PHE A 183 -0.10 7.01 7.29
CA PHE A 183 0.89 7.68 6.47
C PHE A 183 1.45 8.92 7.17
N ALA A 184 2.71 8.88 7.57
CA ALA A 184 3.37 9.97 8.30
C ALA A 184 4.13 10.96 7.40
N ALA A 185 3.97 10.91 6.07
CA ALA A 185 4.64 11.81 5.11
C ALA A 185 6.18 11.85 5.17
N THR A 186 6.87 10.88 5.76
CA THR A 186 8.34 10.83 5.78
C THR A 186 8.98 10.49 4.42
N ARG A 187 8.16 10.21 3.41
CA ARG A 187 8.52 9.92 2.02
C ARG A 187 7.33 10.23 1.11
N PRO A 188 7.56 10.37 -0.21
CA PRO A 188 6.47 10.62 -1.16
C PRO A 188 5.40 9.52 -1.13
N LEU A 189 4.13 9.93 -1.20
CA LEU A 189 2.97 9.03 -1.11
C LEU A 189 3.00 7.93 -2.18
N ARG A 190 3.43 8.26 -3.40
CA ARG A 190 3.56 7.30 -4.51
C ARG A 190 4.43 6.10 -4.16
N TYR A 191 5.59 6.33 -3.52
CA TYR A 191 6.54 5.29 -3.20
C TYR A 191 6.03 4.46 -2.02
N TRP A 192 5.46 5.14 -1.02
CA TRP A 192 4.84 4.47 0.11
C TRP A 192 3.73 3.51 -0.30
N LEU A 193 2.90 3.90 -1.28
CA LEU A 193 1.85 3.05 -1.85
C LEU A 193 2.41 1.94 -2.75
N ALA A 194 3.34 2.28 -3.64
CA ALA A 194 3.94 1.32 -4.58
C ALA A 194 4.65 0.18 -3.86
N GLU A 195 5.45 0.47 -2.82
CA GLU A 195 6.11 -0.56 -2.00
C GLU A 195 5.11 -1.54 -1.39
N ARG A 196 3.93 -1.06 -0.98
CA ARG A 196 2.91 -1.90 -0.34
C ARG A 196 2.14 -2.72 -1.36
N LEU A 197 1.83 -2.13 -2.51
CA LEU A 197 1.25 -2.85 -3.64
C LEU A 197 2.19 -4.00 -4.04
N LEU A 198 3.46 -3.71 -4.29
CA LEU A 198 4.43 -4.71 -4.71
C LEU A 198 4.71 -5.76 -3.63
N GLY A 199 4.88 -5.34 -2.37
CA GLY A 199 5.03 -6.28 -1.27
C GLY A 199 3.80 -7.18 -1.08
N SER A 200 2.58 -6.64 -1.30
CA SER A 200 1.36 -7.46 -1.25
C SER A 200 1.26 -8.45 -2.42
N LEU A 201 1.76 -8.06 -3.59
CA LEU A 201 1.83 -8.89 -4.79
C LEU A 201 2.81 -10.06 -4.60
N GLU A 202 3.99 -9.78 -4.06
CA GLU A 202 5.00 -10.80 -3.73
C GLU A 202 4.46 -11.84 -2.74
N VAL A 203 3.72 -11.38 -1.73
CA VAL A 203 3.09 -12.29 -0.76
C VAL A 203 2.00 -13.15 -1.41
N GLU A 204 1.23 -12.63 -2.37
CA GLU A 204 0.26 -13.43 -3.11
C GLU A 204 0.93 -14.44 -4.05
N LEU A 205 1.99 -14.03 -4.74
CA LEU A 205 2.81 -14.92 -5.56
C LEU A 205 3.41 -16.07 -4.75
N GLY A 206 4.01 -15.77 -3.59
CA GLY A 206 4.56 -16.78 -2.69
C GLY A 206 3.49 -17.75 -2.17
N ARG A 207 2.30 -17.25 -1.82
CA ARG A 207 1.17 -18.12 -1.41
C ARG A 207 0.69 -19.02 -2.55
N ALA A 208 0.61 -18.51 -3.77
CA ALA A 208 0.21 -19.30 -4.93
C ALA A 208 1.22 -20.41 -5.22
N ALA A 209 2.53 -20.12 -5.16
CA ALA A 209 3.58 -21.11 -5.30
C ALA A 209 3.50 -22.22 -4.24
N SER A 210 3.38 -21.86 -2.95
CA SER A 210 3.22 -22.85 -1.88
C SER A 210 1.91 -23.64 -1.97
N ALA A 211 0.85 -23.08 -2.57
CA ALA A 211 -0.39 -23.81 -2.80
C ALA A 211 -0.27 -24.82 -3.95
N SER A 212 0.46 -24.48 -5.01
CA SER A 212 0.78 -25.39 -6.11
C SER A 212 1.59 -26.58 -5.61
N GLU A 213 2.67 -26.34 -4.87
CA GLU A 213 3.52 -27.40 -4.31
C GLU A 213 2.75 -28.38 -3.41
N ARG A 214 1.77 -27.88 -2.64
CA ARG A 214 0.87 -28.74 -1.85
C ARG A 214 -0.09 -29.56 -2.70
N LEU A 215 -0.51 -29.03 -3.84
CA LEU A 215 -1.37 -29.79 -4.77
C LEU A 215 -0.55 -30.86 -5.48
N ASP A 216 0.67 -30.53 -5.91
CA ASP A 216 1.59 -31.47 -6.57
C ASP A 216 1.93 -32.64 -5.62
N THR A 217 2.25 -32.35 -4.35
CA THR A 217 2.49 -33.38 -3.33
C THR A 217 1.23 -34.21 -3.01
N VAL A 218 0.04 -33.61 -3.02
CA VAL A 218 -1.22 -34.35 -2.83
C VAL A 218 -1.53 -35.23 -4.04
N GLU A 219 -1.23 -34.79 -5.25
CA GLU A 219 -1.38 -35.57 -6.47
C GLU A 219 -0.37 -36.72 -6.51
N GLU A 220 0.89 -36.50 -6.14
CA GLU A 220 1.92 -37.53 -5.99
C GLU A 220 1.55 -38.59 -4.93
N VAL A 221 1.01 -38.17 -3.79
CA VAL A 221 0.50 -39.11 -2.77
C VAL A 221 -0.72 -39.88 -3.28
N ARG A 222 -1.56 -39.28 -4.13
CA ARG A 222 -2.71 -39.96 -4.74
C ARG A 222 -2.27 -40.98 -5.80
N THR A 223 -1.29 -40.66 -6.63
CA THR A 223 -0.78 -41.59 -7.66
C THR A 223 -0.03 -42.77 -7.04
N LEU A 224 0.70 -42.56 -5.94
CA LEU A 224 1.36 -43.63 -5.18
C LEU A 224 0.37 -44.55 -4.42
N ARG A 225 -0.86 -44.08 -4.18
CA ARG A 225 -1.90 -44.80 -3.43
C ARG A 225 -2.92 -45.52 -4.33
N ILE A 226 -2.73 -45.55 -5.64
CA ILE A 226 -3.53 -46.40 -6.54
C ILE A 226 -2.86 -47.79 -6.53
N PRO A 227 -3.37 -48.80 -5.79
CA PRO A 227 -2.88 -50.15 -5.95
C PRO A 227 -3.18 -50.63 -7.37
N ALA A 228 -2.17 -51.23 -7.99
CA ALA A 228 -2.26 -51.98 -9.25
C ALA A 228 -3.20 -53.20 -9.12
N GLN A 229 -4.52 -52.97 -9.00
CA GLN A 229 -5.52 -54.04 -8.92
C GLN A 229 -6.20 -54.38 -10.26
N MET A 230 -5.74 -53.83 -11.39
CA MET A 230 -6.40 -54.08 -12.69
C MET A 230 -5.44 -54.62 -13.75
N ALA A 231 -4.62 -55.62 -13.39
CA ALA A 231 -3.81 -56.37 -14.36
C ALA A 231 -3.53 -57.82 -13.90
N ALA A 232 -4.56 -58.55 -13.48
CA ALA A 232 -4.46 -60.00 -13.30
C ALA A 232 -5.86 -60.63 -13.44
N GLY A 233 -6.24 -60.99 -14.66
CA GLY A 233 -7.54 -61.63 -14.91
C GLY A 233 -7.81 -61.91 -16.37
N ALA A 234 -6.78 -62.21 -17.16
CA ALA A 234 -6.95 -62.68 -18.53
C ALA A 234 -5.98 -63.84 -18.77
N GLU A 235 -6.35 -65.04 -18.32
CA GLU A 235 -5.83 -66.29 -18.89
C GLU A 235 -6.77 -67.46 -18.59
N THR A 236 -7.52 -67.82 -19.64
CA THR A 236 -7.76 -69.18 -20.16
C THR A 236 -8.10 -70.33 -19.20
N ARG A 237 -9.26 -70.94 -19.44
CA ARG A 237 -9.35 -72.41 -19.43
C ARG A 237 -10.35 -72.94 -20.47
N PRO A 238 -9.96 -73.92 -21.31
CA PRO A 238 -10.81 -74.56 -22.29
C PRO A 238 -11.62 -75.68 -21.62
N GLY A 239 -12.86 -75.91 -22.08
CA GLY A 239 -13.73 -76.97 -21.54
C GLY A 239 -14.81 -77.33 -22.53
N PHE A 240 -14.51 -78.35 -23.33
CA PHE A 240 -15.32 -78.96 -24.37
C PHE A 240 -16.48 -79.79 -23.79
N ARG A 241 -17.60 -79.79 -24.53
CA ARG A 241 -18.83 -80.62 -24.54
C ARG A 241 -18.97 -81.84 -23.61
N GLY A 242 -20.24 -82.09 -23.23
CA GLY A 242 -20.79 -83.40 -22.87
C GLY A 242 -22.17 -83.28 -22.26
#